data_AF-A0A8D2IGG9-F1
#
_entry.id   AF-A0A8D2IGG9-F1
#
_cell.length_a   1.000
_cell.length_b   1.000
_cell.length_c   1.000
_cell.angle_alpha   90.00
_cell.angle_beta   90.00
_cell.angle_gamma   90.00
#
_symmetry.space_group_name_H-M   'P 1'
#
loop_
_entity.id
_entity.type
_entity.pdbx_description
1 polymer ?
#
loop_
_entity_poly.entity_id
_entity_poly.type
_entity_poly.pdbx_seq_one_letter_code
_entity_poly.pdbx_strand_id
1 'polypeptide(L)'
;MPQCLIVPQHIWNRDCDAGTIELWTLEHIFDPWKTISTAAMQKYPNRMNLNVVGIDVLDRHTDPSGKLCSHRLLSTESGLPLTLKSLIGAARTPNHICKNIL
;
A
#
# COMPACT_ATOMS: atom_id res chain seq x y z
N MET A 1 22.95 -2.57 11.56
CA MET A 1 22.00 -2.60 10.43
C MET A 1 21.19 -3.88 10.54
N PRO A 2 19.93 -3.86 11.00
CA PRO A 2 19.16 -5.08 11.05
C PRO A 2 18.44 -5.30 9.72
N GLN A 3 18.69 -6.47 9.15
CA GLN A 3 18.03 -7.03 7.99
C GLN A 3 16.53 -7.21 8.29
N CYS A 4 15.66 -6.72 7.40
CA CYS A 4 14.24 -7.09 7.42
C CYS A 4 14.11 -8.54 6.94
N LEU A 5 14.13 -9.49 7.87
CA LEU A 5 13.75 -10.88 7.66
C LEU A 5 12.49 -11.14 8.49
N ILE A 6 11.29 -11.09 7.89
CA ILE A 6 10.10 -11.80 8.40
C ILE A 6 9.19 -12.15 7.23
N VAL A 7 9.25 -13.40 6.75
CA VAL A 7 8.04 -14.20 6.48
C VAL A 7 8.35 -15.64 6.92
N PRO A 8 7.81 -16.13 8.04
CA PRO A 8 7.91 -17.54 8.40
C PRO A 8 7.00 -18.37 7.47
N GLN A 9 7.54 -19.42 6.87
CA GLN A 9 6.84 -20.30 5.92
C GLN A 9 5.88 -21.33 6.56
N HIS A 10 5.21 -21.06 7.68
CA HIS A 10 4.35 -22.07 8.30
C HIS A 10 3.00 -21.53 8.77
N ILE A 11 2.02 -21.63 7.88
CA ILE A 11 0.62 -22.11 8.02
C ILE A 11 -0.10 -21.54 6.79
N TRP A 12 -0.15 -22.33 5.71
CA TRP A 12 -1.00 -22.04 4.54
C TRP A 12 -2.11 -23.09 4.53
N ASN A 13 -3.15 -22.90 5.34
CA ASN A 13 -4.39 -23.64 5.12
C ASN A 13 -5.11 -22.97 3.95
N ARG A 14 -5.14 -23.69 2.82
CA ARG A 14 -5.61 -23.20 1.54
C ARG A 14 -6.90 -23.93 1.20
N ASP A 15 -8.01 -23.44 1.72
CA ASP A 15 -9.35 -23.84 1.27
C ASP A 15 -9.92 -22.67 0.43
N CYS A 16 -9.51 -22.63 -0.84
CA CYS A 16 -9.99 -21.63 -1.81
C CYS A 16 -11.25 -22.16 -2.51
N ASP A 17 -12.41 -22.02 -1.87
CA ASP A 17 -13.68 -22.23 -2.56
C ASP A 17 -14.05 -20.98 -3.38
N ALA A 18 -14.47 -21.20 -4.64
CA ALA A 18 -14.82 -20.15 -5.59
C ALA A 18 -16.02 -19.32 -5.07
N GLY A 19 -15.73 -18.15 -4.49
CA GLY A 19 -16.72 -17.23 -3.93
C GLY A 19 -16.34 -16.60 -2.59
N THR A 20 -15.28 -17.09 -1.93
CA THR A 20 -14.84 -16.57 -0.63
C THR A 20 -13.73 -15.53 -0.80
N ILE A 21 -13.83 -14.40 -0.10
CA ILE A 21 -12.77 -13.39 -0.05
C ILE A 21 -11.66 -13.92 0.86
N GLU A 22 -10.46 -14.06 0.33
CA GLU A 22 -9.27 -14.35 1.12
C GLU A 22 -8.78 -13.09 1.83
N LEU A 23 -8.72 -13.15 3.16
CA LEU A 23 -8.21 -12.09 4.00
C LEU A 23 -6.89 -12.53 4.62
N TRP A 24 -5.90 -11.64 4.59
CA TRP A 24 -4.59 -11.85 5.19
C TRP A 24 -4.36 -10.78 6.27
N THR A 25 -3.91 -11.20 7.45
CA THR A 25 -3.60 -10.30 8.58
C THR A 25 -2.15 -10.51 9.02
N LEU A 26 -1.39 -9.42 9.17
CA LEU A 26 -0.01 -9.43 9.67
C LEU A 26 0.18 -8.28 10.66
N GLU A 27 0.80 -8.57 11.80
CA GLU A 27 1.15 -7.57 12.81
C GLU A 27 2.67 -7.30 12.78
N HIS A 28 3.04 -6.02 12.94
CA HIS A 28 4.45 -5.62 13.05
C HIS A 28 4.60 -4.47 14.06
N ILE A 29 5.61 -4.56 14.93
CA ILE A 29 5.89 -3.59 15.98
C ILE A 29 7.04 -2.68 15.53
N PHE A 30 6.79 -1.38 15.46
CA PHE A 30 7.80 -0.34 15.23
C PHE A 30 7.85 0.59 16.45
N ASP A 31 9.02 1.12 16.80
CA ASP A 31 9.23 2.12 17.87
C ASP A 31 10.28 3.16 17.41
N PRO A 32 10.10 4.49 17.60
CA PRO A 32 9.00 5.21 18.28
C PRO A 32 7.90 5.81 17.39
N TRP A 33 6.69 5.94 17.97
CA TRP A 33 5.45 6.39 17.29
C TRP A 33 5.63 7.66 16.45
N LYS A 34 6.25 8.71 17.01
CA LYS A 34 6.45 10.00 16.32
C LYS A 34 7.18 9.83 14.99
N THR A 35 8.19 8.98 14.96
CA THR A 35 8.97 8.67 13.75
C THR A 35 8.12 7.91 12.75
N ILE A 36 7.32 6.94 13.22
CA ILE A 36 6.47 6.09 12.38
C ILE A 36 5.36 6.90 11.71
N SER A 37 4.66 7.75 12.46
CA SER A 37 3.60 8.60 11.90
C SER A 37 4.15 9.57 10.86
N THR A 38 5.32 10.17 11.13
CA THR A 38 5.98 11.07 10.19
C THR A 38 6.44 10.32 8.93
N ALA A 39 7.08 9.16 9.10
CA ALA A 39 7.54 8.32 8.00
C ALA A 39 6.37 7.78 7.16
N ALA A 40 5.23 7.47 7.76
CA ALA A 40 4.03 7.06 7.02
C ALA A 40 3.50 8.19 6.12
N MET A 41 3.50 9.43 6.62
CA MET A 41 3.09 10.61 5.87
C MET A 41 4.04 10.98 4.73
N GLN A 42 5.33 10.61 4.87
CA GLN A 42 6.41 10.84 3.90
C GLN A 42 6.92 9.54 3.25
N LYS A 43 6.09 8.49 3.23
CA LYS A 43 6.53 7.15 2.86
C LYS A 43 7.13 7.07 1.45
N TYR A 44 6.76 7.98 0.56
CA TYR A 44 7.24 8.02 -0.82
C TYR A 44 7.84 9.39 -1.16
N PRO A 45 8.89 9.42 -2.00
CA PRO A 45 9.44 8.30 -2.78
C PRO A 45 10.22 7.26 -1.94
N ASN A 46 10.01 5.96 -2.19
CA ASN A 46 10.67 4.86 -1.47
C ASN A 46 11.54 4.02 -2.43
N ARG A 47 12.85 3.96 -2.19
CA ARG A 47 13.78 3.15 -3.01
C ARG A 47 13.44 1.65 -3.05
N MET A 48 12.78 1.14 -2.01
CA MET A 48 12.36 -0.26 -1.92
C MET A 48 11.07 -0.55 -2.69
N ASN A 49 10.28 0.47 -3.04
CA ASN A 49 9.04 0.31 -3.81
C ASN A 49 8.94 1.40 -4.87
N LEU A 50 9.53 1.11 -6.03
CA LEU A 50 9.58 2.01 -7.18
C LEU A 50 8.27 2.07 -7.99
N ASN A 51 7.31 1.18 -7.70
CA ASN A 51 6.07 1.10 -8.48
C ASN A 51 5.13 2.28 -8.20
N VAL A 52 5.31 3.02 -7.12
CA VAL A 52 4.53 4.24 -6.84
C VAL A 52 5.18 5.40 -7.58
N VAL A 53 4.57 5.80 -8.69
CA VAL A 53 5.09 6.82 -9.61
C VAL A 53 4.65 8.24 -9.25
N GLY A 54 3.56 8.39 -8.49
CA GLY A 54 3.07 9.69 -8.06
C GLY A 54 2.15 9.61 -6.86
N ILE A 55 2.13 10.68 -6.06
CA ILE A 55 1.21 10.85 -4.94
C ILE A 55 0.65 12.27 -4.98
N ASP A 56 -0.67 12.36 -4.86
CA ASP A 56 -1.36 13.62 -4.68
C ASP A 56 -2.19 13.61 -3.39
N VAL A 57 -2.33 14.77 -2.76
CA VAL A 57 -3.16 14.96 -1.57
C VAL A 57 -4.40 15.71 -2.01
N LEU A 58 -5.51 14.98 -2.13
CA LEU A 58 -6.77 15.53 -2.63
C LEU A 58 -7.44 16.43 -1.58
N ASP A 59 -7.41 16.01 -0.32
CA ASP A 59 -7.95 16.76 0.81
C ASP A 59 -7.14 16.50 2.08
N ARG A 60 -7.04 17.52 2.92
CA ARG A 60 -6.47 17.40 4.27
C ARG A 60 -7.13 18.39 5.20
N HIS A 61 -7.70 17.87 6.29
CA HIS A 61 -8.33 18.68 7.32
C HIS A 61 -8.13 18.06 8.70
N THR A 62 -8.32 18.87 9.73
CA THR A 62 -8.39 18.41 11.11
C THR A 62 -9.86 18.31 11.50
N ASP A 63 -10.28 17.15 12.01
CA ASP A 63 -11.65 16.99 12.49
C ASP A 63 -11.87 17.74 13.83
N PRO A 64 -13.12 17.92 14.28
CA PRO A 64 -13.40 18.59 15.55
C PRO A 64 -12.77 17.90 16.78
N SER A 65 -12.34 16.64 16.66
CA SER A 65 -11.66 15.89 17.73
C SER A 65 -10.14 16.08 17.73
N GLY A 66 -9.59 16.81 16.76
CA GLY A 66 -8.15 17.07 16.62
C GLY A 66 -7.39 16.05 15.77
N LYS A 67 -8.08 15.14 15.08
CA LYS A 67 -7.48 14.11 14.23
C LYS A 67 -7.19 14.62 12.83
N LEU A 68 -6.05 14.23 12.24
CA LEU A 68 -5.63 14.69 10.91
C LEU A 68 -6.10 13.73 9.82
N CYS A 69 -7.20 14.07 9.17
CA CYS A 69 -7.72 13.33 8.03
C CYS A 69 -6.99 13.77 6.75
N SER A 70 -6.50 12.81 5.96
CA SER A 70 -5.91 13.03 4.64
C SER A 70 -6.46 12.03 3.62
N HIS A 71 -7.01 12.55 2.52
CA HIS A 71 -7.37 11.77 1.34
C HIS A 71 -6.24 11.91 0.31
N ARG A 72 -5.66 10.78 -0.12
CA ARG A 72 -4.52 10.76 -1.03
C ARG A 72 -4.78 9.86 -2.22
N LEU A 73 -4.37 10.31 -3.40
CA LEU A 73 -4.36 9.53 -4.63
C LEU A 73 -2.94 9.05 -4.89
N LEU A 74 -2.76 7.73 -5.02
CA LEU A 74 -1.49 7.13 -5.37
C LEU A 74 -1.58 6.59 -6.79
N SER A 75 -0.68 7.05 -7.66
CA SER A 75 -0.51 6.51 -9.00
C SER A 75 0.60 5.47 -8.96
N THR A 76 0.30 4.28 -9.46
CA THR A 76 1.20 3.14 -9.44
C THR A 76 1.31 2.54 -10.83
N GLU A 77 2.51 2.18 -11.25
CA GLU A 77 2.68 1.38 -12.46
C GLU A 77 2.59 -0.11 -12.12
N SER A 78 1.75 -0.83 -12.85
CA SER A 78 1.63 -2.26 -12.68
C SER A 78 2.88 -2.97 -13.20
N GLY A 79 3.51 -3.79 -12.35
CA GLY A 79 4.57 -4.74 -12.75
C GLY A 79 4.07 -5.93 -13.56
N LEU A 80 2.87 -5.86 -14.14
CA LEU A 80 2.30 -6.94 -14.93
C LEU A 80 3.13 -7.14 -16.21
N PRO A 81 3.45 -8.40 -16.59
CA PRO A 81 4.08 -8.69 -17.87
C PRO A 81 3.25 -8.13 -19.03
N LEU A 82 3.93 -7.64 -20.07
CA LEU A 82 3.27 -7.03 -21.24
C LEU A 82 2.25 -7.94 -21.91
N THR A 83 2.52 -9.25 -21.94
CA THR A 83 1.59 -10.27 -22.46
C THR A 83 0.26 -10.27 -21.72
N LEU A 84 0.30 -10.19 -20.40
CA LEU A 84 -0.91 -10.16 -19.58
C LEU A 84 -1.65 -8.83 -19.76
N LYS A 85 -0.93 -7.71 -19.79
CA LYS A 85 -1.51 -6.39 -20.08
C LYS A 85 -2.23 -6.36 -21.42
N SER A 86 -1.64 -6.97 -22.45
CA SER A 86 -2.23 -7.09 -23.79
C SER A 86 -3.49 -7.96 -23.78
N LEU A 87 -3.50 -9.05 -23.01
CA LEU A 87 -4.65 -9.95 -22.94
C LEU A 87 -5.88 -9.29 -22.29
N ILE A 88 -5.67 -8.52 -21.23
CA ILE A 88 -6.75 -7.84 -20.50
C ILE A 88 -7.07 -6.45 -21.06
N GLY A 89 -6.43 -6.03 -22.15
CA GLY A 89 -6.62 -4.69 -22.73
C GLY A 89 -6.18 -3.55 -21.81
N ALA A 90 -5.32 -3.80 -20.82
CA ALA A 90 -4.81 -2.77 -19.94
C ALA A 90 -3.81 -1.89 -20.71
N ALA A 91 -4.22 -0.66 -21.03
CA ALA A 91 -3.35 0.35 -21.62
C ALA A 91 -2.14 0.63 -20.70
N ARG A 92 -1.11 1.32 -21.22
CA ARG A 92 0.07 1.75 -20.43
C ARG A 92 -0.26 2.86 -19.41
N THR A 93 -1.49 2.92 -18.92
CA THR A 93 -1.95 3.90 -17.94
C THR A 93 -1.59 3.42 -16.53
N PRO A 94 -1.11 4.32 -15.64
CA PRO A 94 -0.92 3.99 -14.23
C PRO A 94 -2.24 3.57 -13.57
N ASN A 95 -2.16 2.64 -12.63
CA ASN A 95 -3.25 2.29 -11.73
C ASN A 95 -3.34 3.32 -10.61
N HIS A 96 -4.56 3.72 -10.25
CA HIS A 96 -4.80 4.66 -9.17
C HIS A 96 -5.36 3.97 -7.93
N ILE A 97 -4.85 4.35 -6.76
CA ILE A 97 -5.26 3.83 -5.46
C ILE A 97 -5.61 5.02 -4.56
N CYS A 98 -6.83 5.06 -4.04
CA CYS A 98 -7.22 6.04 -3.03
C CYS A 98 -6.86 5.53 -1.63
N LYS A 99 -6.23 6.39 -0.82
CA LYS A 99 -5.89 6.09 0.57
C LYS A 99 -6.44 7.16 1.49
N ASN A 100 -7.10 6.71 2.55
CA ASN A 100 -7.55 7.53 3.66
C ASN A 100 -6.62 7.26 4.85
N ILE A 101 -5.89 8.28 5.28
CA ILE A 101 -5.09 8.25 6.51
C ILE A 101 -5.82 9.17 7.49
N LEU A 102 -6.09 8.65 8.68
CA LEU A 102 -6.64 9.41 9.80
C LEU A 102 -5.52 9.73 10.80
#